data_AF-M6WHZ3-F1
#
_entry.id   AF-M6WHZ3-F1
#
_cell.length_a   1.000
_cell.length_b   1.000
_cell.length_c   1.000
_cell.angle_alpha   90.00
_cell.angle_beta   90.00
_cell.angle_gamma   90.00
#
_symmetry.space_group_name_H-M   'P 1'
#
loop_
_entity.id
_entity.type
_entity.pdbx_description
1 polymer ?
#
loop_
_entity_poly.entity_id
_entity_poly.type
_entity_poly.pdbx_seq_one_letter_code
_entity_poly.pdbx_strand_id
1 'polypeptide(L)' 'MGGEITGNVIATQKLEMLSTGKVNGNIKTSKLQIADGVIFEGNCEMIQPNKD' A
#
# COMPACT_ATOMS: atom_id res chain seq x y z
N MET A 1 3.82 -5.68 -4.83
CA MET A 1 2.52 -5.92 -5.47
C MET A 1 2.58 -5.40 -6.90
N GLY A 2 2.30 -6.25 -7.90
CA GLY A 2 2.42 -5.90 -9.33
C GLY A 2 1.14 -6.18 -10.14
N GLY A 3 -0.03 -6.11 -9.49
CA GLY A 3 -1.33 -6.33 -10.11
C GLY A 3 -2.40 -5.39 -9.55
N GLU A 4 -3.65 -5.65 -9.89
CA GLU A 4 -4.79 -4.83 -9.50
C GLU A 4 -5.50 -5.38 -8.25
N ILE A 5 -5.78 -4.50 -7.30
CA ILE A 5 -6.59 -4.78 -6.11
C ILE A 5 -7.74 -3.79 -6.08
N THR A 6 -8.96 -4.30 -5.94
CA THR A 6 -10.14 -3.51 -5.56
C THR A 6 -10.54 -3.92 -4.15
N GLY A 7 -10.26 -3.06 -3.18
CA GLY A 7 -10.44 -3.35 -1.76
C GLY A 7 -9.32 -2.77 -0.88
N ASN A 8 -9.48 -2.94 0.44
CA ASN A 8 -8.53 -2.39 1.40
C ASN A 8 -7.32 -3.29 1.59
N VAL A 9 -6.14 -2.69 1.78
CA VAL A 9 -4.88 -3.39 2.02
C VAL A 9 -4.39 -3.07 3.43
N ILE A 10 -4.02 -4.10 4.18
CA ILE A 10 -3.36 -3.96 5.49
C ILE A 10 -2.00 -4.65 5.42
N ALA A 11 -0.93 -3.89 5.62
CA ALA A 11 0.44 -4.38 5.61
C ALA A 11 1.19 -3.88 6.84
N THR A 12 1.36 -4.73 7.85
CA THR A 12 1.85 -4.31 9.18
C THR A 12 3.33 -3.92 9.24
N GLN A 13 4.13 -4.30 8.24
CA GLN A 13 5.58 -4.03 8.22
C GLN A 13 6.03 -3.17 7.02
N LYS A 14 5.63 -3.56 5.80
CA LYS A 14 5.96 -2.83 4.58
C LYS A 14 4.95 -3.19 3.49
N LEU A 15 4.47 -2.19 2.76
CA LEU A 15 3.83 -2.34 1.47
C LEU A 15 4.76 -1.80 0.38
N GLU A 16 5.07 -2.63 -0.60
CA GLU A 16 5.81 -2.25 -1.80
C GLU A 16 4.94 -2.45 -3.03
N MET A 17 4.68 -1.36 -3.74
CA MET A 17 3.93 -1.33 -5.00
C MET A 17 4.91 -1.22 -6.16
N LEU A 18 4.87 -2.18 -7.06
CA LEU A 18 5.72 -2.27 -8.25
C LEU A 18 5.05 -1.51 -9.41
N SER A 19 5.79 -1.25 -10.49
CA SER A 19 5.38 -0.35 -11.57
C SER A 19 4.03 -0.65 -12.25
N THR A 20 3.52 -1.88 -12.16
CA THR A 20 2.22 -2.29 -12.69
C THR A 20 1.11 -2.38 -11.63
N GLY A 21 1.40 -1.95 -10.40
CA GLY A 21 0.48 -2.05 -9.28
C GLY A 21 -0.67 -1.05 -9.40
N LYS A 22 -1.90 -1.54 -9.18
CA LYS A 22 -3.10 -0.71 -9.09
C LYS A 22 -3.89 -1.04 -7.84
N VAL A 23 -4.26 -0.04 -7.05
CA VAL A 23 -5.11 -0.20 -5.86
C VAL A 23 -6.25 0.81 -5.91
N ASN A 24 -7.47 0.30 -5.91
CA ASN A 24 -8.69 1.07 -5.66
C ASN A 24 -9.22 0.67 -4.28
N GLY A 25 -8.90 1.44 -3.26
CA GLY A 25 -9.23 1.15 -1.87
C GLY A 25 -8.24 1.74 -0.88
N ASN A 26 -8.49 1.59 0.42
CA ASN A 26 -7.66 2.21 1.45
C ASN A 26 -6.48 1.32 1.85
N ILE A 27 -5.36 1.93 2.19
CA ILE A 27 -4.14 1.25 2.64
C ILE A 27 -3.90 1.59 4.12
N LYS A 28 -3.58 0.57 4.93
CA LYS A 28 -2.96 0.73 6.25
C LYS A 28 -1.58 0.10 6.24
N THR A 29 -0.52 0.87 6.49
CA THR A 29 0.83 0.31 6.53
C THR A 29 1.81 1.09 7.40
N SER A 30 2.85 0.42 7.91
CA SER A 30 3.92 1.09 8.66
C SER A 30 5.04 1.62 7.76
N LYS A 31 5.16 1.11 6.54
CA LYS A 31 6.10 1.60 5.53
C LYS A 31 5.51 1.43 4.14
N LEU A 32 5.46 2.51 3.38
CA LEU A 32 4.97 2.50 2.01
C LEU A 32 6.11 2.82 1.04
N GLN A 33 6.25 2.01 0.00
CA GLN A 33 7.13 2.26 -1.15
C GLN A 33 6.31 2.11 -2.44
N ILE A 34 6.32 3.15 -3.26
CA ILE A 34 5.57 3.22 -4.52
C ILE A 34 6.56 3.44 -5.65
N ALA A 35 6.58 2.53 -6.62
CA ALA A 35 7.32 2.70 -7.86
C ALA A 35 6.57 3.61 -8.84
N ASP A 36 7.30 4.20 -9.78
CA ASP A 36 6.70 4.93 -10.89
C ASP A 36 5.72 4.05 -11.68
N GLY A 37 4.63 4.65 -12.16
CA GLY A 37 3.58 3.96 -12.93
C GLY A 37 2.49 3.30 -12.10
N VAL A 38 2.64 3.26 -10.76
CA VAL A 38 1.58 2.80 -9.87
C VAL A 38 0.36 3.71 -9.94
N ILE A 39 -0.83 3.11 -9.93
CA ILE A 39 -2.10 3.80 -9.72
C ILE A 39 -2.62 3.49 -8.32
N PHE A 40 -2.82 4.52 -7.51
CA PHE A 40 -3.39 4.39 -6.19
C PHE A 40 -4.54 5.38 -6.03
N GLU A 41 -5.75 4.86 -5.86
CA GLU A 41 -6.97 5.62 -5.59
C GLU A 41 -7.56 5.19 -4.24
N GLY A 42 -7.41 6.04 -3.23
CA GLY A 42 -7.91 5.81 -1.88
C GLY A 42 -7.13 6.58 -0.83
N ASN A 43 -7.38 6.28 0.44
CA ASN A 43 -6.66 6.88 1.56
C ASN A 43 -5.57 5.93 2.07
N CYS A 44 -4.41 6.48 2.42
CA CYS A 44 -3.38 5.74 3.12
C CYS A 44 -3.26 6.23 4.57
N GLU A 45 -3.39 5.32 5.52
CA GLU A 45 -3.16 5.56 6.95
C GLU A 45 -1.86 4.87 7.36
N MET A 46 -0.91 5.67 7.87
CA MET A 46 0.35 5.13 8.37
C MET A 46 0.16 4.60 9.78
N ILE A 47 0.43 3.32 10.01
CA ILE A 47 0.36 2.70 11.33
C ILE A 47 1.75 2.65 11.96
N GLN A 48 1.84 2.87 13.28
CA GLN A 48 3.12 2.69 13.96
C GLN A 48 3.42 1.20 14.08
N PRO A 49 4.62 0.74 13.69
CA PRO A 49 5.08 -0.57 14.12
C PRO A 49 5.22 -0.52 15.64
N ASN A 50 4.65 -1.49 16.36
CA ASN A 50 4.87 -1.61 17.80
C ASN A 50 6.39 -1.62 18.04
N LYS A 51 6.86 -0.67 18.85
CA LYS A 51 8.20 -0.69 19.43
C LYS A 51 8.08 -1.47 20.73
N ASP A 52 8.30 -2.78 20.65
CA ASP A 52 8.70 -3.55 21.83
C ASP A 52 10.20 -3.30 22.08
#